data_AF-A0A392PK71-F1
#
_entry.id   AF-A0A392PK71-F1
#
_cell.length_a   1.000
_cell.length_b   1.000
_cell.length_c   1.000
_cell.angle_alpha   90.00
_cell.angle_beta   90.00
_cell.angle_gamma   90.00
#
_symmetry.space_group_name_H-M   'P 1'
#
loop_
_entity.id
_entity.type
_entity.pdbx_description
1 polymer ?
#
loop_
_entity_poly.entity_id
_entity_poly.type
_entity_poly.pdbx_seq_one_letter_code
_entity_poly.pdbx_strand_id
1 'polypeptide(L)'
;MDGTLTDQEVNEFQISSFGASLQRSDVTQIKTLVEQNVPEGVNSLGITFPGFIEIHNMFLKKGRTETFWAVLRKFGYGNDLKLRDDFLPVPSKQASDQVILTFWLL
;
A
#
# COMPACT_ATOMS: atom_id res chain seq x y z
N MET A 1 -11.28 -3.40 -7.69
CA MET A 1 -11.53 -3.05 -6.28
C MET A 1 -12.67 -2.04 -6.25
N ASP A 2 -13.55 -2.15 -5.27
CA ASP A 2 -14.73 -1.30 -5.05
C ASP A 2 -14.38 0.06 -4.40
N GLY A 3 -13.09 0.34 -4.19
CA GLY A 3 -12.59 1.60 -3.64
C GLY A 3 -12.69 1.71 -2.12
N THR A 4 -12.99 0.60 -1.43
CA THR A 4 -13.13 0.53 0.03
C THR A 4 -12.28 -0.60 0.58
N LEU A 5 -11.80 -0.47 1.82
CA LEU A 5 -11.14 -1.54 2.57
C LEU A 5 -12.10 -2.10 3.61
N THR A 6 -12.48 -3.36 3.44
CA THR A 6 -13.24 -4.15 4.42
C THR A 6 -12.40 -4.44 5.67
N ASP A 7 -13.03 -4.88 6.76
CA ASP A 7 -12.31 -5.25 8.00
C ASP A 7 -11.27 -6.34 7.76
N GLN A 8 -11.58 -7.26 6.84
CA GLN A 8 -10.66 -8.31 6.44
C GLN A 8 -9.44 -7.72 5.73
N GLU A 9 -9.64 -6.86 4.73
CA GLU A 9 -8.54 -6.24 3.97
C GLU A 9 -7.70 -5.31 4.84
N VAL A 10 -8.31 -4.61 5.81
CA VAL A 10 -7.58 -3.81 6.81
C VAL A 10 -6.68 -4.71 7.67
N ASN A 11 -7.19 -5.88 8.09
CA ASN A 11 -6.40 -6.82 8.87
C ASN A 11 -5.27 -7.46 8.04
N GLU A 12 -5.56 -7.84 6.79
CA GLU A 12 -4.55 -8.35 5.84
C GLU A 12 -3.46 -7.32 5.58
N PHE A 13 -3.83 -6.05 5.39
CA PHE A 13 -2.89 -4.94 5.26
C PHE A 13 -2.01 -4.79 6.52
N GLN A 14 -2.60 -4.89 7.71
CA GLN A 14 -1.85 -4.81 8.96
C GLN A 14 -0.84 -5.97 9.07
N ILE A 15 -1.27 -7.21 8.83
CA ILE A 15 -0.41 -8.39 8.90
C ILE A 15 0.72 -8.27 7.89
N SER A 16 0.40 -7.85 6.67
CA SER A 16 1.38 -7.67 5.60
C SER A 16 2.43 -6.60 5.94
N SER A 17 2.00 -5.47 6.51
CA SER A 17 2.85 -4.31 6.76
C SER A 17 3.61 -4.37 8.10
N PHE A 18 3.03 -5.01 9.11
CA PHE A 18 3.53 -4.97 10.50
C PHE A 18 3.66 -6.34 11.17
N GLY A 19 3.27 -7.43 10.49
CA GLY A 19 3.41 -8.80 11.01
C GLY A 19 2.48 -9.16 12.17
N ALA A 20 1.48 -8.32 12.47
CA ALA A 20 0.54 -8.52 13.57
C ALA A 20 -0.90 -8.29 13.10
N SER A 21 -1.83 -9.08 13.64
CA SER A 21 -3.28 -8.92 13.41
C SER A 21 -3.84 -7.79 14.26
N LEU A 22 -4.85 -7.08 13.77
CA LEU A 22 -5.67 -6.17 14.57
C LEU A 22 -6.77 -6.95 15.31
N GLN A 23 -7.11 -6.51 16.51
CA GLN A 23 -8.36 -6.94 17.14
C GLN A 23 -9.54 -6.24 16.48
N ARG A 24 -10.71 -6.90 16.46
CA ARG A 24 -11.93 -6.26 15.90
C ARG A 24 -12.26 -4.94 16.59
N SER A 25 -12.04 -4.85 17.90
CA SER A 25 -12.23 -3.62 18.68
C SER A 25 -11.36 -2.48 18.16
N ASP A 26 -10.13 -2.77 17.75
CA ASP A 26 -9.20 -1.76 17.25
C ASP A 26 -9.67 -1.23 15.89
N VAL A 27 -10.16 -2.12 15.01
CA VAL A 27 -10.73 -1.72 13.71
C VAL A 27 -11.96 -0.83 13.90
N THR A 28 -12.86 -1.20 14.82
CA THR A 28 -14.02 -0.37 15.17
C THR A 28 -13.58 1.01 15.67
N GLN A 29 -12.59 1.06 16.56
CA GLN A 29 -12.08 2.33 17.09
C GLN A 29 -11.44 3.20 16.01
N ILE A 30 -10.67 2.60 15.09
CA ILE A 30 -10.09 3.30 13.94
C ILE A 30 -11.21 3.91 13.09
N LYS A 31 -12.24 3.14 12.74
CA LYS A 31 -13.38 3.64 11.96
C LYS A 31 -14.09 4.81 12.64
N THR A 32 -14.37 4.70 13.94
CA THR A 32 -14.99 5.80 14.70
C THR A 32 -14.15 7.07 14.67
N LEU A 33 -12.82 6.95 14.86
CA LEU A 33 -11.93 8.11 14.81
C LEU A 33 -11.85 8.71 13.41
N VAL A 34 -11.83 7.87 12.36
CA VAL A 34 -11.84 8.33 10.97
C VAL A 34 -13.13 9.08 10.68
N GLU A 35 -14.29 8.50 10.97
CA GLU A 35 -15.60 9.11 10.72
C GLU A 35 -15.78 10.45 11.47
N GLN A 36 -15.21 10.58 12.67
CA GLN A 36 -15.21 11.84 13.43
C GLN A 36 -14.41 12.97 12.75
N ASN A 37 -13.35 12.64 12.02
CA ASN A 37 -12.49 13.62 11.36
C ASN A 37 -12.87 13.83 9.88
N VAL A 38 -13.33 12.78 9.23
CA VAL A 38 -13.69 12.70 7.81
C VAL A 38 -14.95 11.83 7.71
N PRO A 39 -16.15 12.43 7.74
CA PRO A 39 -17.42 11.68 7.73
C PRO A 39 -17.56 10.70 6.56
N GLU A 40 -17.03 11.04 5.38
CA GLU A 40 -16.98 10.20 4.19
C GLU A 40 -15.86 9.15 4.20
N GLY A 41 -15.05 9.12 5.27
CA GLY A 41 -13.92 8.22 5.46
C GLY A 41 -14.33 6.78 5.74
N VAL A 42 -15.58 6.56 6.12
CA VAL A 42 -16.19 5.25 6.34
C VAL A 42 -17.53 5.18 5.62
N ASN A 43 -17.83 4.05 4.99
CA ASN A 43 -19.14 3.75 4.41
C ASN A 43 -19.63 2.38 4.91
N SER A 44 -20.75 1.91 4.36
CA SER A 44 -21.34 0.61 4.72
C SER A 44 -20.46 -0.59 4.38
N LEU A 45 -19.50 -0.46 3.46
CA LEU A 45 -18.58 -1.52 3.05
C LEU A 45 -17.28 -1.51 3.87
N GLY A 46 -16.85 -0.35 4.39
CA GLY A 46 -15.61 -0.22 5.14
C GLY A 46 -14.96 1.15 5.05
N ILE A 47 -13.61 1.17 5.08
CA ILE A 47 -12.80 2.39 5.07
C ILE A 47 -12.58 2.85 3.63
N THR A 48 -12.99 4.06 3.31
CA THR A 48 -12.83 4.63 1.96
C THR A 48 -11.42 5.15 1.75
N PHE A 49 -11.08 5.55 0.51
CA PHE A 49 -9.79 6.20 0.24
C PHE A 49 -9.53 7.45 1.12
N PRO A 50 -10.47 8.41 1.27
CA PRO A 50 -10.34 9.50 2.25
C PRO A 50 -10.03 9.01 3.67
N GLY A 51 -10.70 7.94 4.12
CA GLY A 51 -10.47 7.37 5.44
C GLY A 51 -9.07 6.78 5.60
N PHE A 52 -8.59 6.07 4.57
CA PHE A 52 -7.23 5.52 4.56
C PHE A 52 -6.17 6.63 4.68
N ILE A 53 -6.36 7.75 3.98
CA ILE A 53 -5.47 8.91 4.09
C ILE A 53 -5.52 9.50 5.51
N GLU A 54 -6.71 9.64 6.11
CA GLU A 54 -6.81 10.20 7.46
C GLU A 54 -6.18 9.30 8.53
N ILE A 55 -6.24 7.98 8.39
CA ILE A 55 -5.51 7.06 9.29
C ILE A 55 -4.03 7.38 9.31
N HIS A 56 -3.40 7.53 8.13
CA HIS A 56 -1.99 7.85 8.02
C HIS A 56 -1.69 9.26 8.56
N ASN A 57 -2.56 10.23 8.29
CA ASN A 57 -2.46 11.58 8.86
C ASN A 57 -2.49 11.56 10.40
N MET A 58 -3.37 10.78 11.03
CA MET A 58 -3.44 10.64 12.48
C MET A 58 -2.12 10.13 13.08
N PHE A 59 -1.47 9.15 12.42
CA PHE A 59 -0.16 8.66 12.87
C PHE A 59 0.93 9.72 12.72
N LEU A 60 0.96 10.44 11.60
CA LEU A 60 1.91 11.52 11.37
C LEU A 60 1.74 12.67 12.37
N LYS A 61 0.51 13.12 12.61
CA LYS A 61 0.17 14.17 13.61
C LYS A 61 0.64 13.79 15.03
N LYS A 62 0.64 12.49 15.35
CA LYS A 62 1.12 11.95 16.65
C LYS A 62 2.63 11.71 16.70
N GLY A 63 3.38 12.11 15.67
CA GLY A 63 4.83 11.88 15.58
C GLY A 63 5.23 10.41 15.36
N ARG A 64 4.29 9.54 14.99
CA ARG A 64 4.55 8.11 14.73
C ARG A 64 4.90 7.87 13.27
N THR A 65 5.94 8.56 12.79
CA THR A 65 6.39 8.53 11.40
C THR A 65 6.93 7.17 10.96
N GLU A 66 7.50 6.39 11.89
CA GLU A 66 8.00 5.05 11.58
C GLU A 66 6.90 4.10 11.08
N THR A 67 5.68 4.22 11.61
CA THR A 67 4.53 3.43 11.14
C THR A 67 4.20 3.75 9.68
N PHE A 68 4.25 5.02 9.29
CA PHE A 68 4.05 5.47 7.92
C PHE A 68 5.16 4.95 6.99
N TRP A 69 6.41 5.08 7.39
CA TRP A 69 7.54 4.61 6.61
C TRP A 69 7.63 3.09 6.49
N ALA A 70 7.18 2.34 7.50
CA ALA A 70 7.09 0.88 7.42
C ALA A 70 6.14 0.43 6.29
N VAL A 71 4.98 1.08 6.14
CA VAL A 71 4.06 0.85 5.02
C VAL A 71 4.75 1.18 3.70
N LEU A 72 5.30 2.38 3.55
CA LEU A 72 5.97 2.77 2.31
C LEU A 72 7.06 1.76 1.89
N ARG A 73 7.91 1.34 2.82
CA ARG A 73 8.96 0.35 2.56
C ARG A 73 8.40 -1.03 2.23
N LYS A 74 7.30 -1.45 2.88
CA LYS A 74 6.62 -2.71 2.56
C LYS A 74 6.13 -2.74 1.11
N PHE A 75 5.68 -1.59 0.61
CA PHE A 75 5.23 -1.41 -0.78
C PHE A 75 6.34 -0.92 -1.71
N GLY A 76 7.60 -1.06 -1.31
CA GLY A 76 8.76 -0.87 -2.19
C GLY A 76 9.29 0.55 -2.33
N TYR A 77 8.73 1.51 -1.60
CA TYR A 77 9.18 2.90 -1.69
C TYR A 77 10.47 3.13 -0.89
N GLY A 78 11.37 3.90 -1.48
CA GLY A 78 12.59 4.40 -0.87
C GLY A 78 12.37 5.69 -0.08
N ASN A 79 13.46 6.21 0.52
CA ASN A 79 13.43 7.45 1.29
C ASN A 79 13.15 8.70 0.42
N ASP A 80 13.34 8.60 -0.88
CA ASP A 80 13.02 9.63 -1.86
C ASP A 80 11.57 9.55 -2.39
N LEU A 81 10.74 8.69 -1.77
CA LEU A 81 9.36 8.40 -2.16
C LEU A 81 9.21 7.88 -3.59
N LYS A 82 10.29 7.29 -4.14
CA LYS A 82 10.24 6.56 -5.40
C LYS A 82 10.18 5.06 -5.14
N LEU A 83 9.53 4.35 -6.05
CA LEU A 83 9.59 2.90 -6.05
C LEU A 83 11.04 2.48 -6.31
N ARG A 84 11.58 1.59 -5.48
CA ARG A 84 12.95 1.10 -5.65
C ARG A 84 13.05 0.23 -6.90
N ASP A 85 14.15 0.37 -7.62
CA ASP A 85 14.41 -0.38 -8.86
C ASP A 85 14.37 -1.90 -8.65
N ASP A 86 14.77 -2.37 -7.46
CA ASP A 86 14.78 -3.79 -7.10
C ASP A 86 13.43 -4.33 -6.58
N PHE A 87 12.43 -3.46 -6.43
CA PHE A 87 11.07 -3.86 -6.07
C PHE A 87 10.23 -4.22 -7.30
N LEU A 88 10.56 -3.66 -8.47
CA LEU A 88 9.93 -4.06 -9.71
C LEU A 88 10.52 -5.39 -10.18
N PRO A 89 9.69 -6.33 -10.67
CA PRO A 89 10.22 -7.49 -11.36
C PRO A 89 11.05 -6.98 -12.54
N VAL A 90 12.31 -7.41 -12.62
CA VAL A 90 13.20 -7.08 -13.73
C VAL A 90 12.42 -7.36 -15.02
N PRO A 91 12.31 -6.40 -15.96
CA PRO A 91 11.75 -6.72 -17.26
C PRO A 91 12.57 -7.87 -17.81
N SER A 92 11.94 -9.03 -18.00
CA SER A 92 12.55 -10.18 -18.64
C SER A 92 13.12 -9.70 -19.98
N LYS A 93 14.43 -9.45 -20.03
CA LYS A 93 15.15 -9.34 -21.29
C LYS A 93 15.24 -10.75 -21.87
N GLN A 94 14.17 -11.19 -22.50
CA GLN A 94 14.23 -12.14 -23.61
C GLN A 94 13.26 -11.67 -24.69
N ALA A 95 13.65 -10.62 -25.41
CA ALA A 95 13.21 -10.49 -26.79
C ALA A 95 13.99 -11.56 -27.58
N SER A 96 13.38 -12.74 -27.71
CA SER A 96 13.89 -13.86 -28.51
C SER A 96 13.65 -13.62 -30.01
N ASP A 97 13.83 -12.40 -30.51
CA ASP A 97 13.56 -12.05 -31.92
C ASP A 97 14.74 -11.32 -32.57
N GLN A 98 15.98 -11.66 -32.20
CA GLN A 98 17.18 -11.27 -32.95
C GLN A 98 17.79 -12.49 -33.62
N VAL A 99 17.02 -13.12 -34.50
CA VAL A 99 17.56 -13.90 -35.61
C VAL A 99 16.91 -13.33 -36.86
N ILE A 100 17.69 -12.55 -37.63
CA ILE A 100 17.70 -12.42 -39.10
C ILE A 100 18.52 -11.16 -39.43
N LEU A 101 19.61 -11.37 -40.20
CA LEU A 101 20.49 -10.41 -40.89
C LEU A 101 21.92 -10.20 -40.36
N THR A 102 22.67 -11.29 -40.20
CA THR A 102 24.13 -11.29 -40.52
C THR A 102 24.52 -12.45 -41.45
N PHE A 103 23.63 -12.81 -42.38
CA PHE A 103 23.94 -13.70 -43.50
C PHE A 103 24.52 -12.98 -44.74
N TRP A 104 25.01 -11.74 -44.59
CA TRP A 104 25.62 -10.98 -45.69
C TRP A 104 26.97 -10.38 -45.32
N LEU A 105 27.93 -11.19 -44.86
CA LEU A 105 29.35 -10.81 -44.88
C LEU A 105 30.35 -11.97 -44.81
N LEU A 106 30.02 -13.14 -45.38
CA LEU A 106 30.99 -14.14 -45.87
C LEU A 106 30.42 -14.84 -47.11
#